data_AF-A0A965M8M0-F1
#
_entry.id   AF-A0A965M8M0-F1
#
_cell.length_a   1.000
_cell.length_b   1.000
_cell.length_c   1.000
_cell.angle_alpha   90.00
_cell.angle_beta   90.00
_cell.angle_gamma   90.00
#
_symmetry.space_group_name_H-M   'P 1'
#
loop_
_entity.id
_entity.type
_entity.pdbx_description
1 polymer ?
#
loop_
_entity_poly.entity_id
_entity_poly.type
_entity_poly.pdbx_seq_one_letter_code
_entity_poly.pdbx_strand_id
1 'polypeptide(L)'
;MKVVWEKGMTQAQRKATYGFQGPTAVAIREKVGQGLALAALGGFRGLAANALMLQAHSAWEQQQWVRVRSSLELATLLQPRVAVFWDTASWHLAWNAAVAAERYSGESNETRRRIEARRWVEAGRDLLERGTKAVPERALLFQRLGDLYWQRLGDYQAAAECYREAIAKGDAPPYLERFVGYALDKAGDQKAALAYFRNLRAQMGSPPDPGRRPEVVDREILRLEKELSGGGYPKK
;
A
#
# COMPACT_ATOMS: atom_id res chain seq x y z
N MET A 1 10.44 -27.80 23.37
CA MET A 1 9.06 -28.32 23.19
C MET A 1 8.27 -27.91 24.43
N LYS A 2 7.41 -26.87 24.37
CA LYS A 2 6.68 -26.35 25.55
C LYS A 2 5.39 -27.15 25.81
N VAL A 3 5.14 -27.50 27.07
CA VAL A 3 4.11 -28.46 27.53
C VAL A 3 2.73 -27.80 27.54
N VAL A 4 1.66 -28.59 27.35
CA VAL A 4 0.27 -28.18 27.08
C VAL A 4 -0.30 -27.16 28.09
N TRP A 5 0.11 -27.23 29.36
CA TRP A 5 -0.38 -26.33 30.40
C TRP A 5 0.19 -24.90 30.32
N GLU A 6 1.43 -24.73 29.84
CA GLU A 6 2.01 -23.41 29.55
C GLU A 6 1.29 -22.73 28.37
N LYS A 7 0.82 -23.51 27.38
CA LYS A 7 0.03 -22.96 26.26
C LYS A 7 -1.33 -22.44 26.74
N GLY A 8 -1.97 -23.13 27.69
CA GLY A 8 -3.24 -22.70 28.30
C GLY A 8 -3.10 -21.38 29.06
N MET A 9 -2.05 -21.22 29.86
CA MET A 9 -1.77 -19.96 30.57
C MET A 9 -1.40 -18.81 29.63
N THR A 10 -0.65 -19.09 28.55
CA THR A 10 -0.31 -18.07 27.55
C THR A 10 -1.56 -17.61 26.77
N GLN A 11 -2.51 -18.51 26.54
CA GLN A 11 -3.80 -18.17 25.91
C GLN A 11 -4.73 -17.40 26.87
N ALA A 12 -4.74 -17.74 28.16
CA ALA A 12 -5.49 -17.02 29.19
C ALA A 12 -4.92 -15.61 29.46
N GLN A 13 -3.59 -15.46 29.49
CA GLN A 13 -2.93 -14.16 29.60
C GLN A 13 -3.12 -13.32 28.34
N ARG A 14 -3.04 -13.90 27.12
CA ARG A 14 -3.39 -13.18 25.89
C ARG A 14 -4.86 -12.76 25.86
N LYS A 15 -5.79 -13.58 26.33
CA LYS A 15 -7.20 -13.18 26.47
C LYS A 15 -7.42 -12.10 27.53
N ALA A 16 -6.63 -12.05 28.60
CA ALA A 16 -6.69 -10.99 29.61
C ALA A 16 -6.07 -9.67 29.11
N THR A 17 -4.98 -9.72 28.33
CA THR A 17 -4.35 -8.52 27.73
C THR A 17 -5.15 -7.94 26.57
N TYR A 18 -5.90 -8.76 25.83
CA TYR A 18 -6.72 -8.36 24.68
C TYR A 18 -8.24 -8.43 24.93
N GLY A 19 -8.65 -8.55 26.19
CA GLY A 19 -10.03 -8.88 26.62
C GLY A 19 -11.00 -7.70 26.74
N PHE A 20 -10.75 -6.56 26.11
CA PHE A 20 -11.72 -5.47 26.04
C PHE A 20 -12.00 -5.14 24.57
N GLN A 21 -13.07 -5.72 24.03
CA GLN A 21 -13.64 -5.30 22.75
C GLN A 21 -14.52 -4.08 22.96
N GLY A 22 -13.88 -2.96 23.24
CA GLY A 22 -14.49 -1.64 23.32
C GLY A 22 -13.40 -0.58 23.21
N PRO A 23 -13.66 0.59 22.59
CA PRO A 23 -12.68 1.66 22.61
C PRO A 23 -12.39 2.03 24.07
N THR A 24 -11.11 2.03 24.47
CA THR A 24 -10.70 2.46 25.81
C THR A 24 -11.17 3.89 26.07
N ALA A 25 -11.40 4.27 27.33
CA ALA A 25 -11.82 5.64 27.67
C ALA A 25 -10.86 6.71 27.12
N VAL A 26 -9.56 6.39 27.02
CA VAL A 26 -8.56 7.23 26.35
C VAL A 26 -8.82 7.33 24.85
N ALA A 27 -9.03 6.20 24.15
CA ALA A 27 -9.34 6.19 22.72
C ALA A 27 -10.67 6.88 22.40
N ILE A 28 -11.68 6.77 23.26
CA ILE A 28 -12.96 7.50 23.14
C ILE A 28 -12.70 8.99 23.32
N ARG A 29 -12.00 9.40 24.38
CA ARG A 29 -11.69 10.82 24.65
C ARG A 29 -10.86 11.42 23.53
N GLU A 30 -9.91 10.68 22.99
CA GLU A 30 -9.05 11.10 21.88
C GLU A 30 -9.87 11.24 20.59
N LYS A 31 -10.72 10.26 20.25
CA LYS A 31 -11.63 10.37 19.10
C LYS A 31 -12.66 11.49 19.24
N VAL A 32 -13.20 11.71 20.45
CA VAL A 32 -14.12 12.81 20.75
C VAL A 32 -13.39 14.16 20.69
N GLY A 33 -12.16 14.24 21.21
CA GLY A 33 -11.31 15.43 21.13
C GLY A 33 -10.92 15.77 19.69
N GLN A 34 -10.54 14.76 18.90
CA GLN A 34 -10.32 14.90 17.46
C GLN A 34 -11.62 15.34 16.76
N GLY A 35 -12.76 14.72 17.08
CA GLY A 35 -14.07 15.09 16.52
C GLY A 35 -14.47 16.54 16.84
N LEU A 36 -14.22 17.01 18.07
CA LEU A 36 -14.47 18.39 18.49
C LEU A 36 -13.51 19.39 17.83
N ALA A 37 -12.22 19.06 17.71
CA ALA A 37 -11.25 19.89 17.01
C ALA A 37 -11.55 19.98 15.49
N LEU A 38 -11.93 18.86 14.88
CA LEU A 38 -12.40 18.80 13.49
C LEU A 38 -13.70 19.59 13.30
N ALA A 39 -14.63 19.54 14.27
CA ALA A 39 -15.87 20.32 14.25
C ALA A 39 -15.62 21.82 14.42
N ALA A 40 -14.65 22.22 15.26
CA ALA A 40 -14.27 23.62 15.46
C ALA A 40 -13.71 24.28 14.19
N LEU A 41 -13.10 23.48 13.30
CA LEU A 41 -12.65 23.95 12.00
C LEU A 41 -13.79 24.14 10.98
N GLY A 42 -14.99 23.58 11.23
CA GLY A 42 -16.18 23.78 10.38
C GLY A 42 -15.88 23.65 8.88
N GLY A 43 -16.23 24.68 8.11
CA GLY A 43 -15.94 24.77 6.67
C GLY A 43 -14.46 25.01 6.32
N PHE A 44 -13.62 25.42 7.26
CA PHE A 44 -12.21 25.74 7.05
C PHE A 44 -11.29 24.52 7.03
N ARG A 45 -11.79 23.32 7.37
CA ARG A 45 -10.99 22.07 7.37
C ARG A 45 -10.27 21.81 6.03
N GLY A 46 -10.84 22.24 4.90
CA GLY A 46 -10.19 22.16 3.58
C GLY A 46 -8.98 23.08 3.46
N LEU A 47 -9.12 24.33 3.89
CA LEU A 47 -8.02 25.30 3.89
C LEU A 47 -6.91 24.88 4.85
N ALA A 48 -7.28 24.41 6.05
CA ALA A 48 -6.31 23.88 7.02
C ALA A 48 -5.55 22.67 6.46
N ALA A 49 -6.25 21.72 5.82
CA ALA A 49 -5.60 20.56 5.21
C ALA A 49 -4.64 20.96 4.08
N ASN A 50 -5.04 21.90 3.21
CA ASN A 50 -4.15 22.41 2.16
C ASN A 50 -2.92 23.15 2.75
N ALA A 51 -3.10 23.93 3.82
CA ALA A 51 -1.98 24.57 4.50
C ALA A 51 -1.01 23.54 5.09
N LEU A 52 -1.51 22.45 5.66
CA LEU A 52 -0.69 21.34 6.16
C LEU A 52 0.08 20.65 5.03
N MET A 53 -0.52 20.48 3.85
CA MET A 53 0.19 19.94 2.66
C MET A 53 1.35 20.86 2.25
N LEU A 54 1.16 22.18 2.26
CA LEU A 54 2.24 23.15 1.98
C LEU A 54 3.32 23.14 3.07
N GLN A 55 2.94 23.06 4.34
CA GLN A 55 3.89 22.92 5.44
C GLN A 55 4.69 21.62 5.34
N ALA A 56 4.05 20.52 4.95
CA ALA A 56 4.73 19.25 4.71
C ALA A 56 5.75 19.36 3.57
N HIS A 57 5.42 20.10 2.50
CA HIS A 57 6.35 20.36 1.41
C HIS A 57 7.60 21.12 1.89
N SER A 58 7.44 22.22 2.63
CA SER A 58 8.57 22.96 3.19
C SER A 58 9.40 22.13 4.19
N ALA A 59 8.74 21.31 5.02
CA ALA A 59 9.42 20.37 5.91
C ALA A 59 10.21 19.29 5.14
N TRP A 60 9.69 18.84 4.00
CA TRP A 60 10.35 17.87 3.13
C TRP A 60 11.61 18.45 2.48
N GLU A 61 11.58 19.70 2.00
CA GLU A 61 12.77 20.40 1.49
C GLU A 61 13.90 20.44 2.53
N GLN A 62 13.54 20.54 3.81
CA GLN A 62 14.47 20.56 4.95
C GLN A 62 14.73 19.16 5.55
N GLN A 63 14.25 18.09 4.91
CA GLN A 63 14.35 16.70 5.37
C GLN A 63 13.84 16.45 6.80
N GLN A 64 12.86 17.23 7.25
CA GLN A 64 12.24 17.09 8.57
C GLN A 64 11.15 16.01 8.55
N TRP A 65 11.53 14.75 8.34
CA TRP A 65 10.61 13.63 8.06
C TRP A 65 9.50 13.42 9.10
N VAL A 66 9.78 13.67 10.38
CA VAL A 66 8.76 13.61 11.44
C VAL A 66 7.70 14.70 11.24
N ARG A 67 8.11 15.93 10.88
CA ARG A 67 7.17 17.02 10.58
C ARG A 67 6.38 16.76 9.30
N VAL A 68 7.04 16.22 8.26
CA VAL A 68 6.38 15.77 7.02
C VAL A 68 5.25 14.80 7.37
N ARG A 69 5.56 13.75 8.15
CA ARG A 69 4.58 12.76 8.57
C ARG A 69 3.43 13.38 9.34
N SER A 70 3.71 14.15 10.39
CA SER A 70 2.66 14.74 11.24
C SER A 70 1.71 15.64 10.44
N SER A 71 2.25 16.49 9.56
CA SER A 71 1.43 17.38 8.74
C SER A 71 0.56 16.62 7.74
N LEU A 72 1.13 15.63 7.04
CA LEU A 72 0.42 14.85 6.04
C LEU A 72 -0.65 13.93 6.66
N GLU A 73 -0.36 13.28 7.78
CA GLU A 73 -1.36 12.48 8.51
C GLU A 73 -2.51 13.35 9.05
N LEU A 74 -2.21 14.56 9.53
CA LEU A 74 -3.27 15.48 9.96
C LEU A 74 -4.11 15.97 8.76
N ALA A 75 -3.49 16.20 7.61
CA ALA A 75 -4.22 16.55 6.39
C ALA A 75 -5.18 15.44 5.94
N THR A 76 -4.78 14.16 6.02
CA THR A 76 -5.68 13.03 5.71
C THR A 76 -6.81 12.90 6.74
N LEU A 77 -6.56 13.20 8.01
CA LEU A 77 -7.61 13.25 9.04
C LEU A 77 -8.64 14.37 8.79
N LEU A 78 -8.20 15.53 8.30
CA LEU A 78 -9.08 16.67 8.00
C LEU A 78 -9.90 16.48 6.72
N GLN A 79 -9.34 15.76 5.74
CA GLN A 79 -9.93 15.50 4.43
C GLN A 79 -9.85 14.01 4.05
N PRO A 80 -10.52 13.12 4.79
CA PRO A 80 -10.36 11.67 4.62
C PRO A 80 -10.89 11.14 3.28
N ARG A 81 -11.75 11.90 2.60
CA ARG A 81 -12.32 11.54 1.29
C ARG A 81 -11.45 11.94 0.09
N VAL A 82 -10.34 12.64 0.31
CA VAL A 82 -9.44 13.10 -0.76
C VAL A 82 -8.33 12.08 -0.97
N ALA A 83 -8.52 11.16 -1.92
CA ALA A 83 -7.58 10.06 -2.20
C ALA A 83 -6.13 10.54 -2.43
N VAL A 84 -5.94 11.65 -3.14
CA VAL A 84 -4.60 12.23 -3.42
C VAL A 84 -3.82 12.56 -2.14
N PHE A 85 -4.48 12.90 -1.03
CA PHE A 85 -3.77 13.19 0.22
C PHE A 85 -3.18 11.91 0.81
N TRP A 86 -3.92 10.80 0.77
CA TRP A 86 -3.42 9.49 1.19
C TRP A 86 -2.27 9.01 0.31
N ASP A 87 -2.41 9.12 -1.01
CA ASP A 87 -1.35 8.80 -1.98
C ASP A 87 -0.08 9.60 -1.67
N THR A 88 -0.19 10.93 -1.65
CA THR A 88 0.93 11.85 -1.38
C THR A 88 1.61 11.55 -0.05
N ALA A 89 0.83 11.40 1.01
CA ALA A 89 1.34 11.09 2.33
C ALA A 89 2.10 9.76 2.35
N SER A 90 1.52 8.72 1.75
CA SER A 90 2.16 7.40 1.68
C SER A 90 3.45 7.43 0.87
N TRP A 91 3.50 8.20 -0.22
CA TRP A 91 4.67 8.36 -1.07
C TRP A 91 5.84 8.99 -0.29
N HIS A 92 5.57 10.07 0.44
CA HIS A 92 6.58 10.73 1.26
C HIS A 92 7.14 9.79 2.35
N LEU A 93 6.32 8.93 2.94
CA LEU A 93 6.78 7.98 3.95
C LEU A 93 7.52 6.79 3.32
N ALA A 94 6.82 6.01 2.49
CA ALA A 94 7.31 4.75 1.98
C ALA A 94 8.36 4.88 0.88
N TRP A 95 8.53 6.05 0.26
CA TRP A 95 9.62 6.31 -0.69
C TRP A 95 10.62 7.33 -0.16
N ASN A 96 10.22 8.59 0.02
CA ASN A 96 11.17 9.66 0.29
C ASN A 96 11.88 9.49 1.64
N ALA A 97 11.13 9.37 2.74
CA ALA A 97 11.70 9.21 4.08
C ALA A 97 12.45 7.88 4.22
N ALA A 98 11.90 6.79 3.67
CA ALA A 98 12.56 5.49 3.70
C ALA A 98 13.89 5.49 2.93
N VAL A 99 13.95 6.05 1.72
CA VAL A 99 15.20 6.17 0.96
C VAL A 99 16.18 7.13 1.64
N ALA A 100 15.70 8.22 2.25
CA ALA A 100 16.54 9.10 3.05
C ALA A 100 17.17 8.38 4.25
N ALA A 101 16.39 7.56 4.96
CA ALA A 101 16.92 6.71 6.03
C ALA A 101 17.97 5.71 5.51
N GLU A 102 17.72 5.09 4.35
CA GLU A 102 18.63 4.13 3.72
C GLU A 102 19.92 4.76 3.20
N ARG A 103 19.89 5.97 2.65
CA ARG A 103 21.01 6.49 1.83
C ARG A 103 21.62 7.80 2.32
N TYR A 104 20.84 8.62 3.03
CA TYR A 104 21.17 10.02 3.30
C TYR A 104 21.09 10.40 4.79
N SER A 105 20.90 9.43 5.68
CA SER A 105 20.76 9.66 7.13
C SER A 105 22.05 10.00 7.87
N GLY A 106 23.22 9.76 7.25
CA GLY A 106 24.51 9.87 7.91
C GLY A 106 24.82 8.72 8.90
N GLU A 107 23.90 7.78 9.11
CA GLU A 107 24.12 6.60 9.93
C GLU A 107 25.02 5.60 9.19
N SER A 108 26.17 5.28 9.78
CA SER A 108 27.17 4.39 9.17
C SER A 108 26.77 2.92 9.25
N ASN A 109 25.97 2.54 10.25
CA ASN A 109 25.52 1.17 10.43
C ASN A 109 24.38 0.82 9.47
N GLU A 110 24.67 -0.06 8.50
CA GLU A 110 23.69 -0.52 7.51
C GLU A 110 22.43 -1.13 8.13
N THR A 111 22.57 -1.95 9.15
CA THR A 111 21.42 -2.58 9.82
C THR A 111 20.49 -1.53 10.42
N ARG A 112 21.03 -0.48 11.06
CA ARG A 112 20.22 0.62 11.60
C ARG A 112 19.51 1.41 10.50
N ARG A 113 20.20 1.72 9.41
CA ARG A 113 19.59 2.37 8.22
C ARG A 113 18.42 1.55 7.68
N ARG A 114 18.59 0.24 7.52
CA ARG A 114 17.54 -0.68 7.03
C ARG A 114 16.37 -0.78 8.00
N ILE A 115 16.61 -0.84 9.30
CA ILE A 115 15.54 -0.86 10.33
C ILE A 115 14.71 0.42 10.25
N GLU A 116 15.37 1.58 10.19
CA GLU A 116 14.67 2.87 10.15
C GLU A 116 13.89 3.03 8.85
N ALA A 117 14.50 2.69 7.71
CA ALA A 117 13.80 2.68 6.43
C ALA A 117 12.57 1.78 6.43
N ARG A 118 12.67 0.59 7.03
CA ARG A 118 11.54 -0.32 7.15
C ARG A 118 10.41 0.30 7.97
N ARG A 119 10.70 1.05 9.04
CA ARG A 119 9.66 1.77 9.80
C ARG A 119 8.89 2.77 8.94
N TRP A 120 9.58 3.49 8.05
CA TRP A 120 8.94 4.43 7.12
C TRP A 120 8.10 3.73 6.04
N VAL A 121 8.59 2.60 5.50
CA VAL A 121 7.81 1.76 4.57
C VAL A 121 6.53 1.24 5.23
N GLU A 122 6.64 0.70 6.45
CA GLU A 122 5.50 0.18 7.21
C GLU A 122 4.50 1.29 7.56
N ALA A 123 4.97 2.49 7.89
CA ALA A 123 4.10 3.65 8.13
C ALA A 123 3.33 4.07 6.86
N GLY A 124 3.98 4.07 5.70
CA GLY A 124 3.29 4.33 4.42
C GLY A 124 2.29 3.23 4.06
N ARG A 125 2.57 1.96 4.38
CA ARG A 125 1.64 0.85 4.20
C ARG A 125 0.38 1.01 5.06
N ASP A 126 0.55 1.25 6.37
CA ASP A 126 -0.57 1.49 7.28
C ASP A 126 -1.45 2.65 6.79
N LEU A 127 -0.83 3.72 6.28
CA LEU A 127 -1.55 4.87 5.77
C LEU A 127 -2.37 4.52 4.52
N LEU A 128 -1.82 3.74 3.59
CA LEU A 128 -2.56 3.25 2.42
C LEU A 128 -3.68 2.28 2.81
N GLU A 129 -3.46 1.36 3.75
CA GLU A 129 -4.50 0.46 4.26
C GLU A 129 -5.66 1.21 4.94
N ARG A 130 -5.39 2.33 5.60
CA ARG A 130 -6.44 3.23 6.11
C ARG A 130 -7.10 4.00 4.96
N GLY A 131 -6.33 4.48 4.00
CA GLY A 131 -6.83 5.19 2.82
C GLY A 131 -7.81 4.35 1.99
N THR A 132 -7.49 3.09 1.72
CA THR A 132 -8.38 2.17 0.98
C THR A 132 -9.70 1.90 1.71
N LYS A 133 -9.73 2.01 3.03
CA LYS A 133 -10.97 1.95 3.83
C LYS A 133 -11.73 3.28 3.85
N ALA A 134 -11.01 4.40 3.83
CA ALA A 134 -11.60 5.74 3.84
C ALA A 134 -12.22 6.13 2.49
N VAL A 135 -11.63 5.65 1.39
CA VAL A 135 -12.04 5.96 0.01
C VAL A 135 -12.08 4.68 -0.85
N PRO A 136 -12.95 3.71 -0.51
CA PRO A 136 -12.95 2.35 -1.09
C PRO A 136 -13.28 2.29 -2.59
N GLU A 137 -13.86 3.37 -3.14
CA GLU A 137 -14.24 3.48 -4.54
C GLU A 137 -13.09 3.89 -5.47
N ARG A 138 -11.93 4.30 -4.92
CA ARG A 138 -10.82 4.84 -5.72
C ARG A 138 -9.76 3.79 -6.03
N ALA A 139 -9.62 3.44 -7.30
CA ALA A 139 -8.58 2.52 -7.79
C ALA A 139 -7.18 2.96 -7.37
N LEU A 140 -6.93 4.27 -7.35
CA LEU A 140 -5.62 4.88 -7.02
C LEU A 140 -5.02 4.30 -5.73
N LEU A 141 -5.78 4.21 -4.64
CA LEU A 141 -5.23 3.81 -3.35
C LEU A 141 -4.85 2.32 -3.31
N PHE A 142 -5.64 1.47 -3.96
CA PHE A 142 -5.33 0.06 -4.12
C PHE A 142 -4.13 -0.15 -5.05
N GLN A 143 -4.05 0.62 -6.14
CA GLN A 143 -2.87 0.62 -7.01
C GLN A 143 -1.61 0.97 -6.21
N ARG A 144 -1.65 2.05 -5.42
CA ARG A 144 -0.50 2.51 -4.64
C ARG A 144 -0.08 1.53 -3.55
N LEU A 145 -1.04 0.85 -2.94
CA LEU A 145 -0.74 -0.25 -2.01
C LEU A 145 -0.07 -1.43 -2.73
N GLY A 146 -0.53 -1.77 -3.93
CA GLY A 146 0.13 -2.76 -4.79
C GLY A 146 1.55 -2.36 -5.20
N ASP A 147 1.75 -1.09 -5.58
CA ASP A 147 3.07 -0.52 -5.92
C ASP A 147 4.02 -0.63 -4.72
N LEU A 148 3.53 -0.34 -3.50
CA LEU A 148 4.31 -0.47 -2.26
C LEU A 148 4.71 -1.92 -1.99
N TYR A 149 3.76 -2.86 -2.06
CA TYR A 149 4.04 -4.28 -1.87
C TYR A 149 5.08 -4.79 -2.87
N TRP A 150 4.95 -4.39 -4.14
CA TRP A 150 5.89 -4.75 -5.19
C TRP A 150 7.29 -4.15 -4.96
N GLN A 151 7.36 -2.83 -4.81
CA GLN A 151 8.63 -2.09 -4.91
C GLN A 151 9.37 -2.01 -3.58
N ARG A 152 8.65 -1.98 -2.46
CA ARG A 152 9.22 -1.73 -1.12
C ARG A 152 9.27 -2.97 -0.24
N LEU A 153 8.33 -3.90 -0.42
CA LEU A 153 8.22 -5.10 0.43
C LEU A 153 8.65 -6.38 -0.29
N GLY A 154 8.64 -6.39 -1.62
CA GLY A 154 8.93 -7.58 -2.42
C GLY A 154 7.86 -8.68 -2.29
N ASP A 155 6.68 -8.34 -1.78
CA ASP A 155 5.55 -9.27 -1.65
C ASP A 155 4.67 -9.15 -2.89
N TYR A 156 5.04 -9.90 -3.92
CA TYR A 156 4.37 -9.82 -5.22
C TYR A 156 2.98 -10.47 -5.22
N GLN A 157 2.69 -11.38 -4.28
CA GLN A 157 1.34 -11.94 -4.14
C GLN A 157 0.38 -10.89 -3.57
N ALA A 158 0.77 -10.21 -2.48
CA ALA A 158 0.00 -9.11 -1.93
C ALA A 158 -0.16 -7.96 -2.95
N ALA A 159 0.87 -7.70 -3.77
CA ALA A 159 0.77 -6.74 -4.86
C ALA A 159 -0.30 -7.16 -5.89
N ALA A 160 -0.32 -8.43 -6.31
CA ALA A 160 -1.33 -8.96 -7.24
C ALA A 160 -2.75 -8.81 -6.69
N GLU A 161 -2.96 -9.09 -5.41
CA GLU A 161 -4.26 -8.89 -4.72
C GLU A 161 -4.69 -7.43 -4.73
N CYS A 162 -3.79 -6.50 -4.40
CA CYS A 162 -4.08 -5.07 -4.44
C CYS A 162 -4.42 -4.58 -5.85
N TYR A 163 -3.71 -5.06 -6.88
CA TYR A 163 -4.05 -4.72 -8.26
C TYR A 163 -5.40 -5.30 -8.69
N ARG A 164 -5.77 -6.50 -8.24
CA ARG A 164 -7.12 -7.07 -8.48
C ARG A 164 -8.21 -6.20 -7.86
N GLU A 165 -8.01 -5.75 -6.63
CA GLU A 165 -8.92 -4.81 -5.98
C GLU A 165 -9.02 -3.48 -6.74
N ALA A 166 -7.88 -2.96 -7.22
CA ALA A 166 -7.84 -1.71 -7.96
C ALA A 166 -8.61 -1.79 -9.28
N ILE A 167 -8.43 -2.85 -10.07
CA ILE A 167 -9.13 -3.02 -11.37
C ILE A 167 -10.63 -3.31 -11.22
N ALA A 168 -11.08 -3.70 -10.02
CA ALA A 168 -12.50 -3.85 -9.73
C ALA A 168 -13.21 -2.50 -9.48
N LYS A 169 -12.47 -1.39 -9.41
CA LYS A 169 -13.05 -0.04 -9.23
C LYS A 169 -13.39 0.60 -10.57
N GLY A 170 -14.44 1.40 -10.60
CA GLY A 170 -14.95 2.02 -11.83
C GLY A 170 -14.04 3.09 -12.45
N ASP A 171 -13.08 3.63 -11.69
CA ASP A 171 -12.10 4.62 -12.17
C ASP A 171 -10.72 4.02 -12.49
N ALA A 172 -10.62 2.68 -12.54
CA ALA A 172 -9.36 2.01 -12.82
C ALA A 172 -8.87 2.27 -14.26
N PRO A 173 -7.60 2.66 -14.45
CA PRO A 173 -7.06 2.84 -15.78
C PRO A 173 -6.81 1.47 -16.46
N PRO A 174 -7.13 1.30 -17.77
CA PRO A 174 -7.04 0.00 -18.44
C PRO A 174 -5.65 -0.66 -18.41
N TYR A 175 -4.57 0.12 -18.28
CA TYR A 175 -3.22 -0.45 -18.21
C TYR A 175 -3.01 -1.33 -16.96
N LEU A 176 -3.80 -1.11 -15.90
CA LEU A 176 -3.59 -1.73 -14.60
C LEU A 176 -3.95 -3.22 -14.60
N GLU A 177 -4.80 -3.66 -15.52
CA GLU A 177 -5.16 -5.07 -15.70
C GLU A 177 -3.91 -5.97 -15.84
N ARG A 178 -2.91 -5.50 -16.60
CA ARG A 178 -1.69 -6.29 -16.82
C ARG A 178 -0.82 -6.44 -15.56
N PHE A 179 -0.94 -5.53 -14.59
CA PHE A 179 -0.12 -5.54 -13.38
C PHE A 179 -0.42 -6.74 -12.49
N VAL A 180 -1.65 -7.28 -12.52
CA VAL A 180 -1.98 -8.54 -11.83
C VAL A 180 -1.15 -9.69 -12.39
N GLY A 181 -1.12 -9.85 -13.72
CA GLY A 181 -0.34 -10.89 -14.39
C GLY A 181 1.17 -10.74 -14.15
N TYR A 182 1.68 -9.50 -14.23
CA TYR A 182 3.08 -9.23 -13.92
C TYR A 182 3.44 -9.59 -12.47
N ALA A 183 2.54 -9.32 -11.53
CA ALA A 183 2.78 -9.60 -10.11
C ALA A 183 2.80 -11.09 -9.81
N LEU A 184 1.90 -11.86 -10.42
CA LEU A 184 1.87 -13.31 -10.31
C LEU A 184 3.14 -13.95 -10.87
N ASP A 185 3.60 -13.51 -12.04
CA ASP A 185 4.84 -14.01 -12.64
C ASP A 185 6.05 -13.69 -11.75
N LYS A 186 6.12 -12.45 -11.24
CA LYS A 186 7.18 -12.02 -10.32
C LYS A 186 7.15 -12.76 -8.99
N ALA A 187 5.98 -13.20 -8.53
CA ALA A 187 5.80 -14.07 -7.38
C ALA A 187 6.27 -15.52 -7.62
N GLY A 188 6.67 -15.87 -8.85
CA GLY A 188 7.07 -17.22 -9.24
C GLY A 188 5.90 -18.11 -9.66
N ASP A 189 4.67 -17.59 -9.72
CA ASP A 189 3.49 -18.35 -10.14
C ASP A 189 3.19 -18.11 -11.63
N GLN A 190 4.10 -18.61 -12.46
CA GLN A 190 4.03 -18.45 -13.93
C GLN A 190 2.77 -19.10 -14.52
N LYS A 191 2.27 -20.17 -13.88
CA LYS A 191 1.03 -20.85 -14.30
C LYS A 191 -0.19 -19.96 -14.04
N ALA A 192 -0.30 -19.35 -12.86
CA ALA A 192 -1.37 -18.41 -12.57
C ALA A 192 -1.27 -17.14 -13.44
N ALA A 193 -0.06 -16.63 -13.68
CA ALA A 193 0.16 -15.50 -14.58
C ALA A 193 -0.32 -15.79 -16.01
N LEU A 194 0.05 -16.96 -16.56
CA LEU A 194 -0.37 -17.38 -17.90
C LEU A 194 -1.89 -17.54 -17.98
N ALA A 195 -2.50 -18.19 -16.99
CA ALA A 195 -3.94 -18.35 -16.91
C ALA A 195 -4.65 -16.98 -16.86
N TYR A 196 -4.12 -16.05 -16.06
CA TYR A 196 -4.64 -14.69 -15.96
C TYR A 196 -4.55 -13.95 -17.30
N PHE A 197 -3.38 -13.93 -17.96
CA PHE A 197 -3.22 -13.23 -19.23
C PHE A 197 -4.10 -13.82 -20.35
N ARG A 198 -4.27 -15.15 -20.42
CA ARG A 198 -5.21 -15.78 -21.36
C ARG A 198 -6.65 -15.35 -21.11
N ASN A 199 -7.06 -15.32 -19.84
CA ASN A 199 -8.41 -14.85 -19.47
C ASN A 199 -8.59 -13.37 -19.84
N LEU A 200 -7.60 -12.52 -19.49
CA LEU A 200 -7.59 -11.11 -19.83
C LEU A 200 -7.71 -10.91 -21.34
N ARG A 201 -6.94 -11.64 -22.15
CA ARG A 201 -7.00 -11.56 -23.61
C ARG A 201 -8.36 -11.94 -24.18
N ALA A 202 -9.00 -12.97 -23.61
CA ALA A 202 -10.34 -13.39 -24.01
C ALA A 202 -11.40 -12.31 -23.70
N GLN A 203 -11.29 -11.64 -22.55
CA GLN A 203 -12.16 -10.52 -22.18
C GLN A 203 -11.99 -9.28 -23.07
N MET A 204 -10.92 -9.18 -23.86
CA MET A 204 -10.75 -8.07 -24.80
C MET A 204 -11.64 -8.20 -26.06
N GLY A 205 -12.20 -9.38 -26.32
CA GLY A 205 -13.07 -9.59 -27.48
C GLY A 205 -12.35 -9.53 -28.84
N SER A 206 -13.14 -9.40 -29.91
CA SER A 206 -12.68 -9.31 -31.29
C SER A 206 -13.57 -8.33 -32.10
N PRO A 207 -13.01 -7.24 -32.66
CA PRO A 207 -11.64 -6.77 -32.47
C PRO A 207 -11.42 -6.20 -31.05
N PRO A 208 -10.24 -6.39 -30.45
CA PRO A 208 -9.94 -5.81 -29.14
C PRO A 208 -9.73 -4.30 -29.20
N ASP A 209 -10.07 -3.60 -28.12
CA ASP A 209 -9.75 -2.17 -27.94
C ASP A 209 -8.21 -1.97 -27.94
N PRO A 210 -7.65 -1.20 -28.89
CA PRO A 210 -6.21 -0.92 -28.94
C PRO A 210 -5.69 -0.23 -27.69
N GLY A 211 -6.53 0.54 -26.98
CA GLY A 211 -6.17 1.21 -25.72
C GLY A 211 -5.79 0.22 -24.61
N ARG A 212 -6.32 -1.01 -24.65
CA ARG A 212 -5.99 -2.08 -23.71
C ARG A 212 -4.68 -2.81 -24.04
N ARG A 213 -4.04 -2.47 -25.16
CA ARG A 213 -2.74 -3.02 -25.62
C ARG A 213 -2.74 -4.56 -25.71
N PRO A 214 -3.65 -5.17 -26.50
CA PRO A 214 -3.72 -6.62 -26.67
C PRO A 214 -2.38 -7.23 -27.11
N GLU A 215 -1.59 -6.52 -27.91
CA GLU A 215 -0.27 -6.94 -28.38
C GLU A 215 0.72 -7.19 -27.24
N VAL A 216 0.59 -6.43 -26.14
CA VAL A 216 1.42 -6.63 -24.94
C VAL A 216 0.98 -7.90 -24.22
N VAL A 217 -0.33 -8.16 -24.13
CA VAL A 217 -0.86 -9.38 -23.49
C VAL A 217 -0.49 -10.62 -24.29
N ASP A 218 -0.63 -10.59 -25.61
CA ASP A 218 -0.26 -11.69 -26.50
C ASP A 218 1.24 -12.03 -26.37
N ARG A 219 2.10 -11.01 -26.26
CA ARG A 219 3.54 -11.20 -26.03
C ARG A 219 3.83 -11.89 -24.68
N GLU A 220 3.15 -11.49 -23.61
CA GLU A 220 3.35 -12.13 -22.30
C GLU A 220 2.85 -13.58 -22.27
N ILE A 221 1.75 -13.88 -22.95
CA ILE A 221 1.26 -15.26 -23.12
C ILE A 221 2.33 -16.12 -23.80
N LEU A 222 2.83 -15.68 -24.96
CA LEU A 222 3.86 -16.41 -25.71
C LEU A 222 5.15 -16.58 -24.91
N ARG A 223 5.57 -15.55 -24.16
CA ARG A 223 6.75 -15.63 -23.29
C ARG A 223 6.57 -16.70 -22.21
N LEU A 224 5.46 -16.66 -21.47
CA LEU A 224 5.18 -17.61 -20.39
C LEU A 224 4.99 -19.04 -20.91
N GLU A 225 4.36 -19.22 -22.07
CA GLU A 225 4.25 -20.54 -22.72
C GLU A 225 5.62 -21.12 -23.03
N LYS A 226 6.52 -20.33 -23.63
CA LYS A 226 7.89 -20.74 -23.94
C LYS A 226 8.69 -21.09 -22.69
N GLU A 227 8.59 -20.27 -21.64
CA GLU A 227 9.26 -20.51 -20.37
C GLU A 227 8.76 -21.79 -19.69
N LEU A 228 7.44 -22.04 -19.71
CA LEU A 228 6.85 -23.24 -19.13
C LEU A 228 7.10 -24.50 -19.97
N SER A 229 7.17 -24.39 -21.30
CA SER A 229 7.51 -25.53 -22.17
C SER A 229 9.00 -25.85 -22.17
N GLY A 230 9.86 -24.85 -21.93
CA GLY A 230 11.32 -25.00 -21.83
C GLY A 230 11.85 -25.25 -20.41
N GLY A 231 11.01 -25.09 -19.38
CA GLY A 231 11.36 -25.03 -17.95
C GLY A 231 11.66 -26.36 -17.25
N GLY A 232 12.16 -27.37 -17.97
CA GLY A 232 12.63 -28.63 -17.38
C GLY A 232 13.94 -28.53 -16.58
N TYR A 233 14.52 -27.34 -16.41
CA TYR A 233 15.75 -27.14 -15.62
C TYR A 233 15.63 -25.97 -14.64
N PRO A 234 15.94 -26.17 -13.35
CA PRO A 234 15.88 -25.12 -12.35
C PRO A 234 16.96 -24.07 -12.61
N LYS A 235 16.59 -22.79 -12.53
CA LYS A 235 17.56 -21.68 -12.45
C LYS A 235 18.31 -21.80 -11.11
N LYS A 236 19.63 -21.89 -11.20
CA LYS A 236 20.57 -21.84 -10.06
C LYS A 236 20.58 -20.46 -9.41
#